data_AF-A0A927BN83-F1
#
_entry.id   AF-A0A927BN83-F1
#
_cell.length_a   1.000
_cell.length_b   1.000
_cell.length_c   1.000
_cell.angle_alpha   90.00
_cell.angle_beta   90.00
_cell.angle_gamma   90.00
#
_symmetry.space_group_name_H-M   'P 1'
#
loop_
_entity.id
_entity.type
_entity.pdbx_description
1 polymer ?
#
loop_
_entity_poly.entity_id
_entity_poly.type
_entity_poly.pdbx_seq_one_letter_code
_entity_poly.pdbx_strand_id
1 'polypeptide(L)'
;MSLPPVTNWHGDERVATATETARAAGTAARIRREVAEIRAAAEQLKNDDGFEAEVAAFLTGQALMLERAGGEARYAHTMRPHQDTLEDRDMFPTAARRALLIARALLADRVGR
;
A
#
# COMPACT_ATOMS: atom_id res chain seq x y z
N MET A 1 19.24 -0.01 -4.95
CA MET A 1 19.23 -0.39 -3.53
C MET A 1 19.12 -1.91 -3.44
N SER A 2 19.99 -2.56 -2.67
CA SER A 2 19.93 -4.01 -2.39
C SER A 2 18.94 -4.28 -1.25
N LEU A 3 18.25 -5.42 -1.27
CA LEU A 3 17.52 -5.90 -0.09
C LEU A 3 18.52 -6.22 1.05
N PRO A 4 18.09 -6.11 2.32
CA PRO A 4 18.88 -6.61 3.43
C PRO A 4 19.13 -8.13 3.29
N PRO A 5 20.26 -8.63 3.82
CA PRO A 5 20.55 -10.06 3.81
C PRO A 5 19.49 -10.84 4.61
N VAL A 6 19.24 -12.08 4.17
CA VAL A 6 18.30 -13.00 4.82
C VAL A 6 19.10 -13.93 5.74
N THR A 7 18.77 -13.92 7.03
CA THR A 7 19.39 -14.80 8.02
C THR A 7 18.52 -16.04 8.23
N ASN A 8 19.09 -17.23 8.11
CA ASN A 8 18.38 -18.48 8.41
C ASN A 8 18.30 -18.74 9.93
N TRP A 9 17.60 -19.78 10.36
CA TRP A 9 17.49 -20.15 11.79
C TRP A 9 18.83 -20.52 12.44
N HIS A 10 19.84 -20.88 11.64
CA HIS A 10 21.19 -21.19 12.10
C HIS A 10 22.10 -19.96 12.23
N GLY A 11 21.63 -18.77 11.83
CA GLY A 11 22.42 -17.54 11.86
C GLY A 11 23.24 -17.29 10.59
N ASP A 12 23.15 -18.13 9.57
CA ASP A 12 23.87 -17.92 8.32
C ASP A 12 23.18 -16.83 7.50
N GLU A 13 23.97 -15.85 7.04
CA GLU A 13 23.50 -14.79 6.16
C GLU A 13 23.60 -15.18 4.69
N ARG A 14 22.51 -14.93 3.96
CA ARG A 14 22.44 -15.09 2.51
C ARG A 14 22.06 -13.77 1.84
N VAL A 15 22.69 -13.48 0.70
CA VAL A 15 22.25 -12.39 -0.19
C VAL A 15 20.90 -12.73 -0.82
N ALA A 16 19.99 -11.76 -0.85
CA ALA A 16 18.73 -11.89 -1.56
C ALA A 16 18.95 -12.24 -3.04
N THR A 17 18.17 -13.17 -3.55
CA THR A 17 18.20 -13.55 -4.96
C THR A 17 17.71 -12.39 -5.83
N ALA A 18 18.07 -12.42 -7.12
CA ALA A 18 17.54 -11.49 -8.11
C ALA A 18 15.99 -11.53 -8.15
N THR A 19 15.39 -12.71 -8.01
CA THR A 19 13.94 -12.91 -7.99
C THR A 19 13.28 -12.26 -6.77
N GLU A 20 13.86 -12.42 -5.58
CA GLU A 20 13.36 -11.77 -4.35
C GLU A 20 13.43 -10.25 -4.46
N THR A 21 14.54 -9.74 -4.99
CA THR A 21 14.74 -8.30 -5.21
C THR A 21 13.73 -7.75 -6.21
N ALA A 22 13.52 -8.45 -7.33
CA ALA A 22 12.54 -8.07 -8.35
C ALA A 22 11.12 -8.08 -7.80
N ARG A 23 10.73 -9.11 -7.04
CA ARG A 23 9.41 -9.19 -6.39
C ARG A 23 9.18 -8.02 -5.44
N ALA A 24 10.13 -7.76 -4.54
CA ALA A 24 10.02 -6.67 -3.58
C ALA A 24 9.95 -5.29 -4.26
N ALA A 25 10.73 -5.08 -5.31
CA ALA A 25 10.66 -3.85 -6.11
C ALA A 25 9.30 -3.68 -6.80
N GLY A 26 8.74 -4.77 -7.35
CA GLY A 26 7.41 -4.80 -7.96
C GLY A 26 6.31 -4.47 -6.95
N THR A 27 6.33 -5.11 -5.78
CA THR A 27 5.39 -4.84 -4.68
C THR A 27 5.48 -3.38 -4.24
N ALA A 28 6.69 -2.85 -4.03
CA ALA A 28 6.87 -1.46 -3.65
C ALA A 28 6.36 -0.47 -4.73
N ALA A 29 6.60 -0.76 -6.01
CA ALA A 29 6.08 0.06 -7.11
C ALA A 29 4.55 0.06 -7.15
N ARG A 30 3.91 -1.09 -6.95
CA ARG A 30 2.46 -1.21 -6.83
C ARG A 30 1.94 -0.39 -5.66
N ILE A 31 2.53 -0.55 -4.47
CA ILE A 31 2.13 0.18 -3.26
C ILE A 31 2.21 1.70 -3.48
N ARG A 32 3.31 2.20 -4.10
CA ARG A 32 3.42 3.63 -4.42
C ARG A 32 2.31 4.12 -5.34
N ARG A 33 1.89 3.31 -6.32
CA ARG A 33 0.75 3.63 -7.19
C ARG A 33 -0.57 3.69 -6.41
N GLU A 34 -0.83 2.70 -5.55
CA GLU A 34 -2.03 2.66 -4.71
C GLU A 34 -2.07 3.85 -3.73
N VAL A 35 -0.93 4.21 -3.12
CA VAL A 35 -0.80 5.40 -2.28
C VAL A 35 -1.11 6.68 -3.07
N ALA A 36 -0.64 6.78 -4.32
CA ALA A 36 -0.94 7.93 -5.18
C ALA A 36 -2.45 8.04 -5.51
N GLU A 37 -3.11 6.91 -5.79
CA GLU A 37 -4.58 6.86 -5.98
C GLU A 37 -5.33 7.35 -4.74
N ILE A 38 -4.94 6.87 -3.56
CA ILE A 38 -5.57 7.25 -2.28
C ILE A 38 -5.36 8.74 -2.00
N ARG A 39 -4.13 9.26 -2.17
CA ARG A 39 -3.82 10.69 -2.00
C ARG A 39 -4.61 11.57 -2.96
N ALA A 40 -4.74 11.16 -4.22
CA ALA A 40 -5.51 11.91 -5.21
C ALA A 40 -7.00 11.98 -4.85
N ALA A 41 -7.58 10.90 -4.30
CA ALA A 41 -8.95 10.92 -3.81
C ALA A 41 -9.11 11.78 -2.55
N ALA A 42 -8.18 11.69 -1.59
CA ALA A 42 -8.20 12.51 -0.37
C ALA A 42 -8.13 14.01 -0.70
N GLU A 43 -7.27 14.38 -1.66
CA GLU A 43 -7.10 15.76 -2.12
C GLU A 43 -8.39 16.34 -2.73
N GLN A 44 -9.22 15.50 -3.35
CA GLN A 44 -10.50 15.95 -3.92
C GLN A 44 -11.53 16.29 -2.84
N LEU A 45 -11.50 15.55 -1.74
CA LEU A 45 -12.44 15.71 -0.63
C LEU A 45 -12.00 16.77 0.39
N LYS A 46 -10.76 17.26 0.32
CA LYS A 46 -10.19 18.11 1.39
C LYS A 46 -10.84 19.48 1.52
N ASN A 47 -11.53 19.94 0.47
CA ASN A 47 -12.19 21.25 0.43
C ASN A 47 -13.68 21.14 0.74
N ASP A 48 -14.19 19.93 0.97
CA ASP A 48 -15.56 19.66 1.36
C ASP A 48 -15.68 19.72 2.90
N ASP A 49 -16.85 20.06 3.41
CA ASP A 49 -17.13 20.13 4.84
C ASP A 49 -17.86 18.86 5.34
N GLY A 50 -17.69 18.52 6.62
CA GLY A 50 -18.44 17.43 7.25
C GLY A 50 -17.85 16.04 6.97
N PHE A 51 -18.69 15.11 6.51
CA PHE A 51 -18.31 13.69 6.38
C PHE A 51 -17.17 13.48 5.37
N GLU A 52 -17.19 14.21 4.27
CA GLU A 52 -16.20 14.16 3.20
C GLU A 52 -14.80 14.54 3.71
N ALA A 53 -14.70 15.53 4.60
CA ALA A 53 -13.45 15.91 5.26
C ALA A 53 -12.91 14.79 6.16
N GLU A 54 -13.79 14.09 6.90
CA GLU A 54 -13.40 12.94 7.73
C GLU A 54 -12.90 11.77 6.86
N VAL A 55 -13.55 11.52 5.73
CA VAL A 55 -13.10 10.54 4.74
C VAL A 55 -11.73 10.94 4.18
N ALA A 56 -11.50 12.20 3.84
CA ALA A 56 -10.22 12.71 3.37
C ALA A 56 -9.09 12.47 4.40
N ALA A 57 -9.36 12.74 5.68
CA ALA A 57 -8.43 12.50 6.77
C ALA A 57 -8.12 11.01 6.95
N PHE A 58 -9.14 10.16 6.90
CA PHE A 58 -8.97 8.71 6.93
C PHE A 58 -8.09 8.21 5.77
N LEU A 59 -8.39 8.61 4.54
CA LEU A 59 -7.63 8.24 3.35
C LEU A 59 -6.16 8.67 3.46
N THR A 60 -5.92 9.90 3.93
CA THR A 60 -4.57 10.44 4.16
C THR A 60 -3.79 9.60 5.17
N GLY A 61 -4.42 9.24 6.30
CA GLY A 61 -3.80 8.40 7.32
C GLY A 61 -3.44 7.01 6.79
N GLN A 62 -4.34 6.38 6.03
CA GLN A 62 -4.09 5.07 5.44
C GLN A 62 -3.00 5.10 4.36
N ALA A 63 -2.96 6.15 3.53
CA ALA A 63 -1.90 6.34 2.54
C ALA A 63 -0.52 6.42 3.21
N LEU A 64 -0.40 7.18 4.31
CA LEU A 64 0.83 7.30 5.07
C LEU A 64 1.28 5.97 5.68
N MET A 65 0.35 5.23 6.31
CA MET A 65 0.66 3.94 6.90
C MET A 65 1.11 2.92 5.84
N LEU A 66 0.40 2.87 4.70
CA LEU A 66 0.72 1.96 3.60
C LEU A 66 2.08 2.29 2.96
N GLU A 67 2.39 3.57 2.74
CA GLU A 67 3.68 4.01 2.22
C GLU A 67 4.84 3.64 3.15
N ARG A 68 4.66 3.79 4.47
CA ARG A 68 5.66 3.38 5.45
C ARG A 68 5.85 1.86 5.51
N ALA A 69 4.77 1.11 5.37
CA ALA A 69 4.80 -0.35 5.46
C ALA A 69 5.41 -1.02 4.22
N GLY A 70 5.31 -0.42 3.04
CA GLY A 70 5.76 -1.09 1.81
C GLY A 70 6.10 -0.19 0.62
N GLY A 71 6.19 1.13 0.79
CA GLY A 71 6.57 2.06 -0.28
C GLY A 71 8.00 1.87 -0.79
N GLU A 72 8.85 1.20 -0.01
CA GLU A 72 10.23 0.85 -0.37
C GLU A 72 10.43 -0.67 -0.41
N ALA A 73 11.31 -1.14 -1.31
CA ALA A 73 11.55 -2.57 -1.51
C ALA A 73 12.01 -3.29 -0.23
N ARG A 74 12.81 -2.65 0.61
CA ARG A 74 13.27 -3.22 1.89
C ARG A 74 12.13 -3.52 2.88
N TYR A 75 11.05 -2.74 2.83
CA TYR A 75 9.88 -2.93 3.69
C TYR A 75 8.86 -3.85 3.01
N ALA A 76 8.64 -3.69 1.70
CA ALA A 76 7.78 -4.57 0.93
C ALA A 76 8.22 -6.05 0.99
N HIS A 77 9.52 -6.32 1.09
CA HIS A 77 10.05 -7.68 1.20
C HIS A 77 9.66 -8.38 2.51
N THR A 78 9.38 -7.63 3.58
CA THR A 78 9.05 -8.18 4.90
C THR A 78 7.56 -8.14 5.23
N MET A 79 6.74 -7.62 4.30
CA MET A 79 5.29 -7.59 4.46
C MET A 79 4.72 -8.99 4.53
N ARG A 80 3.87 -9.22 5.54
CA ARG A 80 3.14 -10.47 5.71
C ARG A 80 1.85 -10.44 4.89
N PRO A 81 1.29 -11.61 4.52
CA PRO A 81 0.05 -11.69 3.74
C PRO A 81 -1.13 -10.89 4.34
N HIS A 82 -1.27 -10.86 5.67
CA HIS A 82 -2.34 -10.10 6.32
C HIS A 82 -2.13 -8.57 6.31
N GLN A 83 -0.92 -8.10 5.97
CA GLN A 83 -0.60 -6.69 5.80
C GLN A 83 -0.81 -6.25 4.35
N ASP A 84 -0.68 -7.20 3.41
CA ASP A 84 -0.99 -7.05 1.99
C ASP A 84 -2.06 -8.07 1.57
N THR A 85 -3.33 -7.79 1.87
CA THR A 85 -4.46 -8.71 1.62
C THR A 85 -4.82 -8.85 0.14
N LEU A 86 -3.89 -8.56 -0.78
CA LEU A 86 -4.08 -8.75 -2.21
C LEU A 86 -4.08 -10.25 -2.58
N GLU A 87 -3.32 -11.06 -1.85
CA GLU A 87 -3.02 -12.45 -2.24
C GLU A 87 -4.12 -13.45 -1.82
N ASP A 88 -4.98 -13.11 -0.85
CA ASP A 88 -5.98 -14.05 -0.31
C ASP A 88 -7.43 -13.62 -0.57
N ARG A 89 -8.17 -14.51 -1.27
CA ARG A 89 -9.58 -14.35 -1.64
C ARG A 89 -10.53 -14.27 -0.44
N ASP A 90 -10.15 -14.86 0.69
CA ASP A 90 -10.98 -15.01 1.90
C ASP A 90 -10.54 -14.09 3.05
N MET A 91 -9.61 -13.17 2.80
CA MET A 91 -9.19 -12.19 3.80
C MET A 91 -10.04 -10.92 3.75
N PHE A 92 -10.46 -10.46 4.93
CA PHE A 92 -11.07 -9.13 5.05
C PHE A 92 -10.07 -8.05 4.61
N PRO A 93 -10.48 -7.09 3.77
CA PRO A 93 -9.58 -6.05 3.31
C PRO A 93 -9.09 -5.22 4.50
N THR A 94 -7.78 -5.00 4.56
CA THR A 94 -7.16 -4.07 5.52
C THR A 94 -7.77 -2.67 5.38
N ALA A 95 -7.59 -1.82 6.40
CA ALA A 95 -8.01 -0.42 6.33
C ALA A 95 -7.41 0.30 5.10
N ALA A 96 -6.16 -0.01 4.74
CA ALA A 96 -5.52 0.50 3.52
C ALA A 96 -6.21 0.01 2.24
N ARG A 97 -6.64 -1.25 2.18
CA ARG A 97 -7.37 -1.77 1.02
C ARG A 97 -8.78 -1.19 0.91
N ARG A 98 -9.46 -0.99 2.04
CA ARG A 98 -10.75 -0.28 2.08
C ARG A 98 -10.61 1.16 1.61
N ALA A 99 -9.56 1.86 2.05
CA ALA A 99 -9.23 3.21 1.58
C ALA A 99 -9.04 3.26 0.06
N LEU A 100 -8.34 2.28 -0.53
CA LEU A 100 -8.19 2.19 -1.98
C LEU A 100 -9.52 1.95 -2.71
N LEU A 101 -10.40 1.11 -2.18
CA LEU A 101 -11.73 0.88 -2.75
C LEU A 101 -12.57 2.16 -2.75
N ILE A 102 -12.57 2.90 -1.63
CA ILE A 102 -13.23 4.21 -1.52
C ILE A 102 -12.63 5.18 -2.54
N ALA A 103 -11.30 5.29 -2.61
CA ALA A 103 -10.61 6.16 -3.54
C ALA A 103 -10.98 5.87 -5.00
N ARG A 104 -11.03 4.59 -5.39
CA ARG A 104 -11.40 4.19 -6.75
C ARG A 104 -12.86 4.47 -7.08
N ALA A 105 -13.76 4.25 -6.13
CA ALA A 105 -15.17 4.61 -6.31
C ALA A 105 -15.34 6.11 -6.56
N LEU A 106 -14.66 6.96 -5.78
CA LEU A 106 -14.68 8.42 -5.95
C LEU A 106 -14.08 8.85 -7.30
N LEU A 107 -12.95 8.28 -7.68
CA LEU A 107 -12.31 8.60 -8.96
C LEU A 107 -13.15 8.17 -10.18
N ALA A 108 -13.85 7.04 -10.07
CA ALA A 108 -14.73 6.56 -11.14
C ALA A 108 -16.00 7.41 -11.29
N ASP A 109 -16.63 7.80 -10.17
CA ASP A 109 -17.82 8.67 -10.18
C ASP A 109 -17.55 10.00 -10.90
N ARG A 110 -16.32 10.52 -10.79
CA ARG A 110 -15.90 11.75 -11.47
C ARG A 110 -15.75 11.60 -12.99
N VAL A 111 -15.39 10.42 -13.50
CA VAL A 111 -15.27 10.18 -14.96
C VAL A 111 -16.65 10.05 -15.61
N GLY A 112 -17.68 9.68 -14.83
CA GLY A 112 -19.05 9.55 -15.30
C GLY A 112 -19.87 10.85 -15.31
N ARG A 113 -19.36 11.94 -14.72
CA ARG A 113 -19.95 13.29 -14.78
C ARG A 113 -19.26 14.14 -15.86
#